data_AF-A0A4Q3UVZ8-F1
#
_entry.id   AF-A0A4Q3UVZ8-F1
#
_cell.length_a   1.000
_cell.length_b   1.000
_cell.length_c   1.000
_cell.angle_alpha   90.00
_cell.angle_beta   90.00
_cell.angle_gamma   90.00
#
_symmetry.space_group_name_H-M   'P 1'
#
loop_
_entity.id
_entity.type
_entity.pdbx_description
1 polymer ?
#
loop_
_entity_poly.entity_id
_entity_poly.type
_entity_poly.pdbx_seq_one_letter_code
_entity_poly.pdbx_strand_id
1 'polypeptide(L)'
;KETARRFKENTEIRVTATPKDRELSAQKPYITLEGETSIWANSWSAAGKPITWDMIHYDVQLIGGMVLHSGKIAEMQTGEGKTLVATLPLYLNALTGNGVHLVTVNDYLAKRDSTWKAPLFEFHGLTVECIDNHQPNSEGRKKAYDADITYGTNNEFGFDYLRDNMAHAPGDLVQRKHNYAIVDEVDSVLVDDARTPLIISGPVPQGDRHEFNELKPKIENLVAQQRQLATTFLTNAKKLIAEGNTKDGGFNLLRAYRALPKNKALIKFLSEEGVKQILQKTENQYMQDNNRDMHLVDEALYFVIEEKNNQVELSDNGIKYLSQGTDDNFFLLPDIGTEIARIEKQNLSKDEEAEEKEKLFQDFSIKSERIHTLTQLLKAYALFEKDVEYVIMDNKIMIVDEQTGRIMDGRRYSDGLH
;
A
#
# COMPACT_ATOMS: atom_id res chain seq x y z
N LYS A 1 10.43 -4.01 41.62
CA LYS A 1 10.53 -4.96 42.76
C LYS A 1 9.89 -4.41 44.03
N GLU A 2 10.35 -3.26 44.58
CA GLU A 2 9.79 -2.71 45.83
C GLU A 2 8.27 -2.43 45.76
N THR A 3 7.77 -1.83 44.68
CA THR A 3 6.32 -1.63 44.50
C THR A 3 5.55 -2.95 44.50
N ALA A 4 6.02 -3.95 43.75
CA ALA A 4 5.42 -5.28 43.72
C ALA A 4 5.38 -5.93 45.12
N ARG A 5 6.43 -5.75 45.92
CA ARG A 5 6.48 -6.20 47.32
C ARG A 5 5.42 -5.51 48.18
N ARG A 6 5.27 -4.19 48.07
CA ARG A 6 4.24 -3.44 48.82
C ARG A 6 2.83 -3.90 48.48
N PHE A 7 2.53 -4.12 47.20
CA PHE A 7 1.23 -4.63 46.76
C PHE A 7 0.98 -6.07 47.24
N LYS A 8 2.02 -6.91 47.32
CA LYS A 8 1.89 -8.27 47.86
C LYS A 8 1.65 -8.28 49.37
N GLU A 9 2.38 -7.46 50.12
CA GLU A 9 2.36 -7.49 51.59
C GLU A 9 1.20 -6.72 52.21
N ASN A 10 0.53 -5.83 51.46
CA ASN A 10 -0.51 -4.96 51.98
C ASN A 10 -1.76 -5.08 51.11
N THR A 11 -2.94 -5.16 51.75
CA THR A 11 -4.24 -5.12 51.05
C THR A 11 -4.52 -3.74 50.46
N GLU A 12 -3.99 -2.70 51.10
CA GLU A 12 -4.09 -1.30 50.70
C GLU A 12 -2.75 -0.59 50.91
N ILE A 13 -2.37 0.29 49.99
CA ILE A 13 -1.20 1.17 50.12
C ILE A 13 -1.70 2.60 50.19
N ARG A 14 -1.35 3.32 51.26
CA ARG A 14 -1.72 4.72 51.47
C ARG A 14 -0.53 5.62 51.15
N VAL A 15 -0.73 6.59 50.26
CA VAL A 15 0.28 7.58 49.84
C VAL A 15 -0.32 8.97 49.73
N THR A 16 0.51 10.00 49.69
CA THR A 16 0.06 11.37 49.36
C THR A 16 -0.47 11.39 47.92
N ALA A 17 -1.68 11.92 47.74
CA ALA A 17 -2.34 11.95 46.44
C ALA A 17 -1.60 12.85 45.44
N THR A 18 -1.25 12.30 44.28
CA THR A 18 -0.69 13.07 43.16
C THR A 18 -1.80 13.61 42.25
N PRO A 19 -1.52 14.58 41.36
CA PRO A 19 -2.47 14.98 40.33
C PRO A 19 -2.92 13.82 39.44
N LYS A 20 -2.02 12.87 39.15
CA LYS A 20 -2.33 11.69 38.34
C LYS A 20 -3.25 10.72 39.08
N ASP A 21 -3.04 10.52 40.38
CA ASP A 21 -3.95 9.71 41.21
C ASP A 21 -5.37 10.27 41.17
N ARG A 22 -5.49 11.61 41.21
CA ARG A 22 -6.79 12.29 41.14
C ARG A 22 -7.49 12.06 39.80
N GLU A 23 -6.76 12.14 38.69
CA GLU A 23 -7.25 11.82 37.36
C GLU A 23 -7.70 10.34 37.25
N LEU A 24 -6.83 9.41 37.67
CA LEU A 24 -7.07 7.98 37.53
C LEU A 24 -8.18 7.48 38.47
N SER A 25 -8.35 8.05 39.66
CA SER A 25 -9.39 7.65 40.61
C SER A 25 -10.82 7.76 40.08
N ALA A 26 -11.04 8.58 39.05
CA ALA A 26 -12.35 8.68 38.40
C ALA A 26 -12.69 7.45 37.53
N GLN A 27 -11.68 6.70 37.09
CA GLN A 27 -11.84 5.62 36.10
C GLN A 27 -11.34 4.26 36.62
N LYS A 28 -10.42 4.25 37.58
CA LYS A 28 -9.72 3.05 38.04
C LYS A 28 -10.23 2.66 39.44
N PRO A 29 -10.96 1.53 39.58
CA PRO A 29 -11.61 1.16 40.83
C PRO A 29 -10.64 0.77 41.95
N TYR A 30 -9.35 0.57 41.64
CA TYR A 30 -8.30 0.26 42.62
C TYR A 30 -7.64 1.50 43.22
N ILE A 31 -8.13 2.71 42.90
CA ILE A 31 -7.64 3.98 43.46
C ILE A 31 -8.82 4.69 44.14
N THR A 32 -8.70 4.99 45.43
CA THR A 32 -9.68 5.76 46.19
C THR A 32 -9.02 6.97 46.83
N LEU A 33 -9.69 8.12 46.84
CA LEU A 33 -9.18 9.34 47.47
C LEU A 33 -9.85 9.59 48.82
N GLU A 34 -9.04 9.86 49.84
CA GLU A 34 -9.44 10.33 51.16
C GLU A 34 -8.72 11.65 51.46
N GLY A 35 -9.32 12.78 51.06
CA GLY A 35 -8.72 14.11 51.19
C GLY A 35 -7.43 14.24 50.37
N GLU A 36 -6.29 14.38 51.06
CA GLU A 36 -4.95 14.45 50.45
C GLU A 36 -4.25 13.08 50.37
N THR A 37 -4.95 12.00 50.70
CA THR A 37 -4.42 10.64 50.65
C THR A 37 -5.02 9.87 49.48
N SER A 38 -4.17 9.18 48.73
CA SER A 38 -4.55 8.19 47.73
C SER A 38 -4.37 6.78 48.32
N ILE A 39 -5.38 5.94 48.15
CA ILE A 39 -5.44 4.56 48.62
C ILE A 39 -5.46 3.64 47.41
N TRP A 40 -4.44 2.81 47.30
CA TRP A 40 -4.28 1.84 46.24
C TRP A 40 -4.60 0.44 46.74
N ALA A 41 -5.63 -0.18 46.17
CA ALA A 41 -6.01 -1.55 46.50
C ALA A 41 -5.07 -2.57 45.84
N ASN A 42 -4.79 -3.69 46.50
CA ASN A 42 -3.99 -4.76 45.92
C ASN A 42 -4.78 -5.79 45.09
N SER A 43 -6.08 -5.58 44.96
CA SER A 43 -6.97 -6.46 44.21
C SER A 43 -7.85 -5.66 43.26
N TRP A 44 -8.02 -6.13 42.04
CA TRP A 44 -8.81 -5.49 40.99
C TRP A 44 -9.32 -6.49 39.95
N SER A 45 -10.28 -6.06 39.13
CA SER A 45 -10.73 -6.85 37.98
C SER A 45 -9.76 -6.70 36.82
N ALA A 46 -9.26 -7.81 36.28
CA ALA A 46 -8.54 -7.85 35.01
C ALA A 46 -9.23 -8.85 34.08
N ALA A 47 -9.63 -8.38 32.88
CA ALA A 47 -10.43 -9.15 31.93
C ALA A 47 -11.67 -9.83 32.58
N GLY A 48 -12.35 -9.13 33.48
CA GLY A 48 -13.57 -9.60 34.15
C GLY A 48 -13.36 -10.56 35.32
N LYS A 49 -12.11 -10.88 35.69
CA LYS A 49 -11.79 -11.74 36.84
C LYS A 49 -11.14 -10.92 37.95
N PRO A 50 -11.55 -11.09 39.22
CA PRO A 50 -10.83 -10.49 40.33
C PRO A 50 -9.46 -11.14 40.46
N ILE A 51 -8.42 -10.30 40.53
CA ILE A 51 -7.04 -10.72 40.73
C ILE A 51 -6.48 -9.94 41.91
N THR A 52 -5.83 -10.65 42.82
CA THR A 52 -5.02 -10.06 43.88
C THR A 52 -3.55 -10.16 43.52
N TRP A 53 -2.80 -9.07 43.70
CA TRP A 53 -1.38 -9.05 43.44
C TRP A 53 -0.62 -9.84 44.50
N ASP A 54 -0.01 -10.96 44.12
CA ASP A 54 0.75 -11.84 45.04
C ASP A 54 2.17 -12.18 44.51
N MET A 55 2.75 -11.29 43.70
CA MET A 55 4.04 -11.55 43.04
C MET A 55 5.14 -10.59 43.50
N ILE A 56 6.35 -11.13 43.67
CA ILE A 56 7.60 -10.37 43.83
C ILE A 56 8.59 -10.90 42.81
N HIS A 57 9.33 -10.01 42.15
CA HIS A 57 10.38 -10.40 41.21
C HIS A 57 11.47 -11.24 41.88
N TYR A 58 11.73 -12.43 41.36
CA TYR A 58 12.93 -13.22 41.68
C TYR A 58 14.17 -12.62 41.04
N ASP A 59 15.35 -12.98 41.55
CA ASP A 59 16.60 -12.39 41.07
C ASP A 59 16.90 -12.77 39.60
N VAL A 60 16.54 -13.99 39.18
CA VAL A 60 16.62 -14.41 37.77
C VAL A 60 15.71 -13.58 36.86
N GLN A 61 14.57 -13.11 37.37
CA GLN A 61 13.67 -12.24 36.62
C GLN A 61 14.23 -10.82 36.47
N LEU A 62 15.04 -10.35 37.43
CA LEU A 62 15.78 -9.09 37.28
C LEU A 62 16.81 -9.20 36.15
N ILE A 63 17.52 -10.34 36.07
CA ILE A 63 18.46 -10.62 34.96
C ILE A 63 17.71 -10.61 33.62
N GLY A 64 16.56 -11.28 33.53
CA GLY A 64 15.71 -11.25 32.33
C GLY A 64 15.32 -9.82 31.94
N GLY A 65 14.96 -8.98 32.91
CA GLY A 65 14.64 -7.57 32.67
C GLY A 65 15.83 -6.77 32.11
N MET A 66 17.05 -7.02 32.60
CA MET A 66 18.28 -6.39 32.09
C MET A 66 18.60 -6.84 30.65
N VAL A 67 18.37 -8.12 30.34
CA VAL A 67 18.56 -8.68 28.99
C VAL A 67 17.59 -8.03 28.01
N LEU A 68 16.30 -7.95 28.36
CA LEU A 68 15.29 -7.30 27.53
C LEU A 68 15.63 -5.83 27.31
N HIS A 69 15.93 -5.06 28.36
CA HIS A 69 16.33 -3.65 28.25
C HIS A 69 17.54 -3.45 27.31
N SER A 70 18.45 -4.42 27.25
CA SER A 70 19.60 -4.39 26.35
C SER A 70 19.27 -4.73 24.88
N GLY A 71 17.98 -4.88 24.52
CA GLY A 71 17.54 -5.23 23.17
C GLY A 71 17.83 -6.68 22.78
N LYS A 72 17.88 -7.60 23.75
CA LYS A 72 18.21 -9.02 23.54
C LYS A 72 17.03 -9.94 23.87
N ILE A 73 17.11 -11.17 23.38
CA ILE A 73 16.13 -12.23 23.70
C ILE A 73 16.46 -12.82 25.08
N ALA A 74 15.49 -12.80 25.99
CA ALA A 74 15.58 -13.47 27.29
C ALA A 74 14.83 -14.81 27.22
N GLU A 75 15.57 -15.91 27.05
CA GLU A 75 14.99 -17.25 27.07
C GLU A 75 14.65 -17.67 28.51
N MET A 76 13.39 -17.97 28.76
CA MET A 76 12.88 -18.37 30.07
C MET A 76 11.85 -19.47 29.90
N GLN A 77 11.89 -20.50 30.75
CA GLN A 77 10.93 -21.60 30.71
C GLN A 77 9.52 -21.12 31.08
N THR A 78 8.50 -21.81 30.56
CA THR A 78 7.11 -21.54 30.92
C THR A 78 6.92 -21.68 32.43
N GLY A 79 6.28 -20.69 33.06
CA GLY A 79 6.11 -20.63 34.52
C GLY A 79 7.15 -19.78 35.24
N GLU A 80 8.28 -19.42 34.61
CA GLU A 80 9.30 -18.53 35.19
C GLU A 80 8.87 -17.05 35.26
N GLY A 81 7.65 -16.73 34.82
CA GLY A 81 7.05 -15.41 34.97
C GLY A 81 7.48 -14.38 33.92
N LYS A 82 7.58 -14.78 32.64
CA LYS A 82 7.87 -13.88 31.48
C LYS A 82 7.06 -12.57 31.53
N THR A 83 5.76 -12.65 31.78
CA THR A 83 4.86 -11.49 31.89
C THR A 83 5.25 -10.53 33.02
N LEU A 84 5.75 -11.04 34.15
CA LEU A 84 6.22 -10.22 35.25
C LEU A 84 7.58 -9.59 34.93
N VAL A 85 8.46 -10.32 34.26
CA VAL A 85 9.78 -9.85 33.82
C VAL A 85 9.67 -8.62 32.92
N ALA A 86 8.73 -8.65 31.97
CA ALA A 86 8.49 -7.55 31.04
C ALA A 86 8.20 -6.21 31.75
N THR A 87 7.62 -6.22 32.95
CA THR A 87 7.33 -4.98 33.69
C THR A 87 8.56 -4.14 34.01
N LEU A 88 9.74 -4.75 34.15
CA LEU A 88 10.98 -4.05 34.49
C LEU A 88 11.48 -3.16 33.32
N PRO A 89 11.75 -3.69 32.11
CA PRO A 89 12.15 -2.89 30.96
C PRO A 89 11.01 -2.01 30.43
N LEU A 90 9.74 -2.41 30.57
CA LEU A 90 8.60 -1.55 30.21
C LEU A 90 8.64 -0.25 31.03
N TYR A 91 8.73 -0.36 32.36
CA TYR A 91 8.83 0.80 33.24
C TYR A 91 10.03 1.67 32.89
N LEU A 92 11.23 1.08 32.80
CA LEU A 92 12.46 1.83 32.57
C LEU A 92 12.46 2.58 31.23
N ASN A 93 12.03 1.94 30.15
CA ASN A 93 12.02 2.57 28.83
C ASN A 93 10.85 3.55 28.63
N ALA A 94 9.76 3.40 29.39
CA ALA A 94 8.63 4.34 29.38
C ALA A 94 9.01 5.70 29.98
N LEU A 95 10.02 5.76 30.86
CA LEU A 95 10.49 7.02 31.47
C LEU A 95 10.99 8.07 30.46
N THR A 96 11.25 7.68 29.20
CA THR A 96 11.64 8.63 28.16
C THR A 96 10.48 9.46 27.61
N GLY A 97 9.22 9.04 27.83
CA GLY A 97 8.02 9.66 27.25
C GLY A 97 7.84 9.40 25.75
N ASN A 98 8.78 8.70 25.10
CA ASN A 98 8.62 8.24 23.71
C ASN A 98 7.75 6.97 23.62
N GLY A 99 7.44 6.42 24.79
CA GLY A 99 6.70 5.20 25.13
C GLY A 99 7.07 3.91 24.41
N VAL A 100 6.35 2.85 24.78
CA VAL A 100 6.84 1.47 24.67
C VAL A 100 5.73 0.52 24.27
N HIS A 101 6.01 -0.40 23.36
CA HIS A 101 5.04 -1.40 22.91
C HIS A 101 5.33 -2.78 23.54
N LEU A 102 4.32 -3.41 24.12
CA LEU A 102 4.34 -4.85 24.42
C LEU A 102 3.50 -5.59 23.39
N VAL A 103 4.16 -6.41 22.58
CA VAL A 103 3.56 -7.23 21.54
C VAL A 103 3.30 -8.62 22.09
N THR A 104 2.09 -9.13 21.93
CA THR A 104 1.72 -10.52 22.25
C THR A 104 1.00 -11.16 21.07
N VAL A 105 0.69 -12.45 21.19
CA VAL A 105 0.14 -13.28 20.11
C VAL A 105 -1.38 -13.20 19.98
N ASN A 106 -2.11 -12.77 21.01
CA ASN A 106 -3.57 -12.64 20.94
C ASN A 106 -4.13 -11.51 21.80
N ASP A 107 -5.32 -11.04 21.41
CA ASP A 107 -5.98 -9.87 21.98
C ASP A 107 -6.38 -10.09 23.45
N TYR A 108 -6.79 -11.31 23.81
CA TYR A 108 -7.14 -11.67 25.18
C TYR A 108 -5.96 -11.48 26.13
N LEU A 109 -4.77 -11.96 25.76
CA LEU A 109 -3.55 -11.78 26.55
C LEU A 109 -3.18 -10.30 26.65
N ALA A 110 -3.28 -9.54 25.55
CA ALA A 110 -2.98 -8.11 25.54
C ALA A 110 -3.88 -7.34 26.50
N LYS A 111 -5.20 -7.56 26.42
CA LYS A 111 -6.21 -6.92 27.29
C LYS A 111 -6.08 -7.35 28.75
N ARG A 112 -5.84 -8.63 29.00
CA ARG A 112 -5.66 -9.16 30.35
C ARG A 112 -4.43 -8.57 31.01
N ASP A 113 -3.28 -8.62 30.32
CA ASP A 113 -2.00 -8.27 30.93
C ASP A 113 -1.80 -6.76 31.06
N SER A 114 -2.33 -5.95 30.12
CA SER A 114 -2.40 -4.50 30.30
C SER A 114 -3.16 -4.12 31.56
N THR A 115 -4.37 -4.68 31.76
CA THR A 115 -5.18 -4.40 32.95
C THR A 115 -4.57 -4.97 34.23
N TRP A 116 -3.97 -6.17 34.14
CA TRP A 116 -3.38 -6.82 35.30
C TRP A 116 -2.09 -6.13 35.74
N LYS A 117 -1.27 -5.58 34.85
CA LYS A 117 -0.02 -4.92 35.24
C LYS A 117 -0.16 -3.40 35.42
N ALA A 118 -1.25 -2.80 34.92
CA ALA A 118 -1.50 -1.36 35.00
C ALA A 118 -1.22 -0.75 36.39
N PRO A 119 -1.71 -1.27 37.52
CA PRO A 119 -1.46 -0.62 38.83
C PRO A 119 0.01 -0.53 39.20
N LEU A 120 0.85 -1.44 38.70
CA LEU A 120 2.29 -1.39 38.97
C LEU A 120 2.97 -0.19 38.29
N PHE A 121 2.45 0.25 37.14
CA PHE A 121 2.95 1.39 36.36
C PHE A 121 2.24 2.69 36.74
N GLU A 122 0.92 2.64 36.87
CA GLU A 122 0.06 3.77 37.23
C GLU A 122 0.37 4.30 38.63
N PHE A 123 0.80 3.43 39.57
CA PHE A 123 1.29 3.85 40.89
C PHE A 123 2.52 4.78 40.80
N HIS A 124 3.25 4.75 39.68
CA HIS A 124 4.38 5.64 39.39
C HIS A 124 4.02 6.75 38.38
N GLY A 125 2.73 6.97 38.13
CA GLY A 125 2.23 8.03 37.26
C GLY A 125 2.28 7.73 35.76
N LEU A 126 2.68 6.52 35.35
CA LEU A 126 2.67 6.11 33.95
C LEU A 126 1.27 5.66 33.52
N THR A 127 0.97 5.87 32.24
CA THR A 127 -0.27 5.46 31.60
C THR A 127 -0.09 4.15 30.84
N VAL A 128 -1.10 3.29 30.90
CA VAL A 128 -1.11 1.97 30.24
C VAL A 128 -2.41 1.81 29.50
N GLU A 129 -2.34 1.43 28.23
CA GLU A 129 -3.51 1.14 27.42
C GLU A 129 -3.27 -0.02 26.44
N CYS A 130 -4.34 -0.61 25.92
CA CYS A 130 -4.30 -1.69 24.94
C CYS A 130 -5.01 -1.28 23.64
N ILE A 131 -4.31 -1.37 22.51
CA ILE A 131 -4.89 -0.98 21.21
C ILE A 131 -6.09 -1.85 20.82
N ASP A 132 -6.10 -3.12 21.23
CA ASP A 132 -7.19 -4.06 20.99
C ASP A 132 -8.50 -3.69 21.72
N ASN A 133 -8.50 -2.70 22.61
CA ASN A 133 -9.71 -2.14 23.23
C ASN A 133 -10.46 -1.15 22.32
N HIS A 134 -9.82 -0.67 21.26
CA HIS A 134 -10.31 0.44 20.46
C HIS A 134 -10.55 0.01 19.02
N GLN A 135 -11.51 0.64 18.35
CA GLN A 135 -11.62 0.47 16.90
C GLN A 135 -10.39 1.07 16.21
N PRO A 136 -9.90 0.47 15.12
CA PRO A 136 -8.82 1.08 14.36
C PRO A 136 -9.15 2.46 13.79
N ASN A 137 -8.13 3.28 13.54
CA ASN A 137 -8.26 4.66 13.03
C ASN A 137 -9.24 5.53 13.85
N SER A 138 -9.39 5.25 15.14
CA SER A 138 -10.25 6.03 16.03
C SER A 138 -9.42 6.89 16.98
N GLU A 139 -10.04 7.93 17.53
CA GLU A 139 -9.46 8.73 18.62
C GLU A 139 -9.04 7.87 19.83
N GLY A 140 -9.78 6.80 20.11
CA GLY A 140 -9.40 5.84 21.16
C GLY A 140 -8.10 5.11 20.83
N ARG A 141 -7.91 4.72 19.56
CA ARG A 141 -6.69 4.06 19.08
C ARG A 141 -5.47 4.97 19.21
N LYS A 142 -5.62 6.25 18.84
CA LYS A 142 -4.58 7.27 18.99
C LYS A 142 -4.19 7.47 20.46
N LYS A 143 -5.19 7.62 21.34
CA LYS A 143 -4.95 7.70 22.80
C LYS A 143 -4.22 6.49 23.36
N ALA A 144 -4.47 5.29 22.84
CA ALA A 144 -3.75 4.09 23.26
C ALA A 144 -2.26 4.12 22.89
N TYR A 145 -1.90 4.69 21.75
CA TYR A 145 -0.50 4.93 21.36
C TYR A 145 0.13 6.12 22.09
N ASP A 146 -0.66 7.11 22.51
CA ASP A 146 -0.20 8.24 23.32
C ASP A 146 0.14 7.83 24.77
N ALA A 147 -0.33 6.67 25.22
CA ALA A 147 0.03 6.12 26.52
C ALA A 147 1.55 5.85 26.62
N ASP A 148 2.08 5.84 27.85
CA ASP A 148 3.50 5.55 28.10
C ASP A 148 3.83 4.09 27.74
N ILE A 149 2.88 3.17 28.00
CA ILE A 149 2.99 1.75 27.68
C ILE A 149 1.74 1.30 26.91
N THR A 150 1.95 0.78 25.72
CA THR A 150 0.91 0.31 24.82
C THR A 150 1.01 -1.20 24.65
N TYR A 151 -0.04 -1.92 25.01
CA TYR A 151 -0.18 -3.36 24.76
C TYR A 151 -0.91 -3.58 23.43
N GLY A 152 -0.57 -4.65 22.72
CA GLY A 152 -1.28 -5.03 21.51
C GLY A 152 -0.80 -6.34 20.90
N THR A 153 -1.52 -6.78 19.87
CA THR A 153 -1.08 -7.91 19.03
C THR A 153 -0.12 -7.45 17.93
N ASN A 154 0.72 -8.38 17.45
CA ASN A 154 1.60 -8.15 16.30
C ASN A 154 0.82 -7.67 15.06
N ASN A 155 -0.34 -8.30 14.79
CA ASN A 155 -1.20 -7.94 13.67
C ASN A 155 -1.72 -6.52 13.78
N GLU A 156 -2.25 -6.11 14.94
CA GLU A 156 -2.80 -4.76 15.11
C GLU A 156 -1.73 -3.67 15.00
N PHE A 157 -0.55 -3.86 15.61
CA PHE A 157 0.56 -2.92 15.45
C PHE A 157 1.00 -2.78 13.99
N GLY A 158 1.08 -3.90 13.27
CA GLY A 158 1.48 -3.91 11.86
C GLY A 158 0.42 -3.30 10.94
N PHE A 159 -0.88 -3.59 11.16
CA PHE A 159 -1.96 -2.99 10.37
C PHE A 159 -2.15 -1.51 10.66
N ASP A 160 -1.97 -1.05 11.90
CA ASP A 160 -1.94 0.38 12.22
C ASP A 160 -0.81 1.09 11.47
N TYR A 161 0.39 0.48 11.42
CA TYR A 161 1.49 1.02 10.62
C TYR A 161 1.15 1.11 9.13
N LEU A 162 0.56 0.07 8.55
CA LEU A 162 0.15 0.08 7.14
C LEU A 162 -0.95 1.12 6.86
N ARG A 163 -1.94 1.26 7.77
CA ARG A 163 -3.01 2.27 7.67
C ARG A 163 -2.47 3.69 7.76
N ASP A 164 -1.55 3.95 8.68
CA ASP A 164 -0.90 5.26 8.81
C ASP A 164 -0.14 5.65 7.53
N ASN A 165 0.45 4.69 6.81
CA ASN A 165 1.12 4.93 5.52
C ASN A 165 0.15 5.13 4.34
N MET A 166 -1.16 4.89 4.53
CA MET A 166 -2.21 5.18 3.56
C MET A 166 -3.06 6.39 3.96
N ALA A 167 -2.76 7.02 5.09
CA ALA A 167 -3.53 8.15 5.60
C ALA A 167 -3.35 9.40 4.71
N HIS A 168 -4.43 10.15 4.51
CA HIS A 168 -4.42 11.34 3.65
C HIS A 168 -3.98 12.61 4.39
N ALA A 169 -4.18 12.66 5.71
CA ALA A 169 -3.79 13.79 6.54
C ALA A 169 -3.00 13.35 7.79
N PRO A 170 -2.07 14.20 8.29
CA PRO A 170 -1.36 13.92 9.54
C PRO A 170 -2.27 13.74 10.77
N GLY A 171 -3.49 14.30 10.72
CA GLY A 171 -4.48 14.16 11.79
C GLY A 171 -4.97 12.73 11.98
N ASP A 172 -4.97 11.95 10.90
CA ASP A 172 -5.51 10.59 10.82
C ASP A 172 -4.53 9.53 11.35
N LEU A 173 -3.27 9.91 11.57
CA LEU A 173 -2.24 9.02 12.09
C LEU A 173 -2.56 8.63 13.53
N VAL A 174 -2.48 7.32 13.82
CA VAL A 174 -2.68 6.78 15.17
C VAL A 174 -1.38 6.44 15.87
N GLN A 175 -0.34 6.01 15.17
CA GLN A 175 0.95 5.69 15.78
C GLN A 175 1.81 6.93 15.96
N ARG A 176 2.67 6.86 16.98
CA ARG A 176 3.85 7.74 17.12
C ARG A 176 5.10 7.03 16.57
N LYS A 177 6.22 7.76 16.56
CA LYS A 177 7.52 7.21 16.19
C LYS A 177 7.87 5.96 17.02
N HIS A 178 8.24 4.87 16.36
CA HIS A 178 8.62 3.62 17.03
C HIS A 178 9.88 3.82 17.88
N ASN A 179 9.78 3.53 19.18
CA ASN A 179 10.84 3.77 20.16
C ASN A 179 11.42 2.46 20.72
N TYR A 180 10.60 1.64 21.39
CA TYR A 180 11.03 0.38 21.96
C TYR A 180 9.87 -0.62 21.99
N ALA A 181 10.14 -1.88 21.66
CA ALA A 181 9.15 -2.94 21.66
C ALA A 181 9.70 -4.20 22.34
N ILE A 182 8.86 -4.85 23.14
CA ILE A 182 9.10 -6.19 23.69
C ILE A 182 8.11 -7.12 23.01
N VAL A 183 8.62 -8.21 22.43
CA VAL A 183 7.81 -9.24 21.78
C VAL A 183 7.74 -10.46 22.69
N ASP A 184 6.56 -10.75 23.22
CA ASP A 184 6.27 -12.00 23.91
C ASP A 184 6.06 -13.13 22.90
N GLU A 185 6.50 -14.34 23.24
CA GLU A 185 6.55 -15.50 22.33
C GLU A 185 7.20 -15.16 20.97
N VAL A 186 8.44 -14.64 21.05
CA VAL A 186 9.21 -14.11 19.92
C VAL A 186 9.41 -15.09 18.76
N ASP A 187 9.48 -16.39 19.05
CA ASP A 187 9.56 -17.45 18.04
C ASP A 187 8.27 -17.53 17.22
N SER A 188 7.11 -17.50 17.89
CA SER A 188 5.82 -17.49 17.23
C SER A 188 5.65 -16.25 16.33
N VAL A 189 6.01 -15.07 16.85
CA VAL A 189 5.78 -13.79 16.15
C VAL A 189 6.81 -13.53 15.05
N LEU A 190 8.11 -13.67 15.33
CA LEU A 190 9.18 -13.26 14.41
C LEU A 190 9.71 -14.41 13.53
N VAL A 191 9.30 -15.65 13.77
CA VAL A 191 9.68 -16.81 12.93
C VAL A 191 8.47 -17.43 12.27
N ASP A 192 7.47 -17.86 13.05
CA ASP A 192 6.33 -18.59 12.49
C ASP A 192 5.36 -17.69 11.71
N ASP A 193 4.90 -16.60 12.32
CA ASP A 193 3.96 -15.65 11.73
C ASP A 193 4.62 -14.78 10.64
N ALA A 194 5.90 -14.47 10.79
CA ALA A 194 6.67 -13.64 9.86
C ALA A 194 6.82 -14.24 8.45
N ARG A 195 6.40 -15.49 8.23
CA ARG A 195 6.34 -16.14 6.91
C ARG A 195 5.27 -15.55 6.01
N THR A 196 4.23 -14.95 6.59
CA THR A 196 3.11 -14.36 5.83
C THR A 196 3.15 -12.84 5.97
N PRO A 197 3.23 -12.09 4.86
CA PRO A 197 3.19 -10.63 4.95
C PRO A 197 1.83 -10.14 5.45
N LEU A 198 1.84 -9.03 6.19
CA LEU A 198 0.62 -8.29 6.50
C LEU A 198 0.15 -7.54 5.25
N ILE A 199 -1.08 -7.80 4.81
CA ILE A 199 -1.65 -7.23 3.58
C ILE A 199 -2.98 -6.57 3.92
N ILE A 200 -3.14 -5.30 3.58
CA ILE A 200 -4.45 -4.65 3.55
C ILE A 200 -5.03 -4.84 2.16
N SER A 201 -6.13 -5.58 2.08
CA SER A 201 -6.94 -5.69 0.86
C SER A 201 -8.20 -4.86 1.01
N GLY A 202 -8.43 -3.92 0.10
CA GLY A 202 -9.71 -3.22 -0.04
C GLY A 202 -10.62 -3.90 -1.07
N PRO A 203 -11.95 -3.80 -0.93
CA PRO A 203 -12.85 -4.17 -2.02
C PRO A 203 -12.52 -3.31 -3.25
N VAL A 204 -12.36 -3.94 -4.42
CA VAL A 204 -12.29 -3.20 -5.68
C VAL A 204 -13.66 -2.53 -5.86
N PRO A 205 -13.74 -1.18 -5.99
CA PRO A 205 -15.00 -0.45 -5.91
C PRO A 205 -16.08 -0.96 -6.87
N GLN A 206 -15.73 -1.66 -7.95
CA GLN A 206 -16.69 -2.28 -8.88
C GLN A 206 -16.13 -3.55 -9.53
N GLY A 207 -16.04 -4.65 -8.78
CA GLY A 207 -15.57 -5.94 -9.32
C GLY A 207 -16.39 -6.53 -10.48
N ASP A 208 -17.60 -6.03 -10.76
CA ASP A 208 -18.56 -6.68 -11.69
C ASP A 208 -19.05 -5.86 -12.90
N ARG A 209 -18.70 -4.56 -13.10
CA ARG A 209 -19.12 -3.72 -14.26
C ARG A 209 -18.18 -2.49 -14.39
N HIS A 210 -17.85 -1.87 -15.53
CA HIS A 210 -18.24 -1.99 -16.95
C HIS A 210 -17.15 -1.44 -17.90
N GLU A 211 -16.07 -0.82 -17.41
CA GLU A 211 -15.13 -0.10 -18.29
C GLU A 211 -14.41 -1.01 -19.28
N PHE A 212 -14.01 -2.21 -18.89
CA PHE A 212 -13.49 -3.20 -19.84
C PHE A 212 -14.51 -3.50 -20.95
N ASN A 213 -15.77 -3.75 -20.61
CA ASN A 213 -16.81 -4.11 -21.57
C ASN A 213 -17.19 -2.92 -22.47
N GLU A 214 -17.16 -1.70 -21.95
CA GLU A 214 -17.45 -0.47 -22.69
C GLU A 214 -16.28 -0.04 -23.60
N LEU A 215 -15.05 -0.16 -23.12
CA LEU A 215 -13.85 0.25 -23.85
C LEU A 215 -13.40 -0.79 -24.87
N LYS A 216 -13.56 -2.10 -24.58
CA LYS A 216 -13.14 -3.19 -25.47
C LYS A 216 -13.57 -2.98 -26.94
N PRO A 217 -14.85 -2.73 -27.28
CA PRO A 217 -15.23 -2.52 -28.68
C PRO A 217 -14.59 -1.26 -29.29
N LYS A 218 -14.38 -0.19 -28.52
CA LYS A 218 -13.72 1.03 -28.99
C LYS A 218 -12.25 0.77 -29.31
N ILE A 219 -11.54 0.08 -28.42
CA ILE A 219 -10.12 -0.25 -28.59
C ILE A 219 -9.93 -1.28 -29.72
N GLU A 220 -10.79 -2.28 -29.82
CA GLU A 220 -10.78 -3.24 -30.93
C GLU A 220 -10.92 -2.54 -32.29
N ASN A 221 -11.85 -1.59 -32.40
CA ASN A 221 -12.03 -0.78 -33.61
C ASN A 221 -10.81 0.11 -33.90
N LEU A 222 -10.25 0.78 -32.88
CA LEU A 222 -9.05 1.59 -33.02
C LEU A 222 -7.87 0.77 -33.57
N VAL A 223 -7.65 -0.42 -33.00
CA VAL A 223 -6.59 -1.36 -33.43
C VAL A 223 -6.84 -1.85 -34.85
N ALA A 224 -8.10 -2.11 -35.23
CA ALA A 224 -8.45 -2.46 -36.59
C ALA A 224 -8.11 -1.33 -37.58
N GLN A 225 -8.41 -0.07 -37.24
CA GLN A 225 -8.03 1.09 -38.06
C GLN A 225 -6.51 1.26 -38.16
N GLN A 226 -5.78 1.10 -37.06
CA GLN A 226 -4.32 1.10 -37.05
C GLN A 226 -3.74 0.01 -37.98
N ARG A 227 -4.30 -1.20 -37.97
CA ARG A 227 -3.88 -2.31 -38.85
C ARG A 227 -4.04 -1.96 -40.33
N GLN A 228 -5.13 -1.28 -40.69
CA GLN A 228 -5.36 -0.82 -42.07
C GLN A 228 -4.34 0.25 -42.49
N LEU A 229 -4.05 1.21 -41.60
CA LEU A 229 -3.03 2.22 -41.84
C LEU A 229 -1.63 1.61 -42.00
N ALA A 230 -1.24 0.71 -41.10
CA ALA A 230 0.05 0.01 -41.18
C ALA A 230 0.21 -0.75 -42.51
N THR A 231 -0.85 -1.40 -42.99
CA THR A 231 -0.86 -2.11 -44.28
C THR A 231 -0.71 -1.13 -45.46
N THR A 232 -1.36 0.02 -45.39
CA THR A 232 -1.30 1.07 -46.41
C THR A 232 0.11 1.67 -46.48
N PHE A 233 0.70 2.03 -45.33
CA PHE A 233 2.07 2.53 -45.25
C PHE A 233 3.08 1.50 -45.78
N LEU A 234 2.94 0.23 -45.41
CA LEU A 234 3.83 -0.82 -45.90
C LEU A 234 3.72 -0.98 -47.43
N THR A 235 2.51 -0.88 -47.99
CA THR A 235 2.30 -0.98 -49.44
C THR A 235 2.95 0.19 -50.18
N ASN A 236 2.77 1.41 -49.66
CA ASN A 236 3.39 2.61 -50.22
C ASN A 236 4.92 2.57 -50.11
N ALA A 237 5.45 2.11 -48.97
CA ALA A 237 6.88 1.92 -48.77
C ALA A 237 7.47 0.97 -49.82
N LYS A 238 6.84 -0.20 -50.02
CA LYS A 238 7.27 -1.18 -51.05
C LYS A 238 7.30 -0.56 -52.44
N LYS A 239 6.23 0.15 -52.82
CA LYS A 239 6.14 0.80 -54.13
C LYS A 239 7.24 1.84 -54.33
N LEU A 240 7.39 2.78 -53.39
CA LEU A 240 8.34 3.89 -53.49
C LEU A 240 9.80 3.41 -53.48
N ILE A 241 10.11 2.40 -52.65
CA ILE A 241 11.46 1.82 -52.60
C ILE A 241 11.77 1.10 -53.93
N ALA A 242 10.81 0.37 -54.51
CA ALA A 242 10.98 -0.26 -55.81
C ALA A 242 11.18 0.75 -56.96
N GLU A 243 10.59 1.94 -56.84
CA GLU A 243 10.76 3.06 -57.78
C GLU A 243 12.07 3.85 -57.53
N GLY A 244 12.88 3.47 -56.54
CA GLY A 244 14.13 4.15 -56.18
C GLY A 244 13.98 5.37 -55.27
N ASN A 245 12.75 5.73 -54.87
CA ASN A 245 12.48 6.80 -53.92
C ASN A 245 12.63 6.31 -52.47
N THR A 246 13.88 6.17 -52.04
CA THR A 246 14.23 5.68 -50.70
C THR A 246 13.87 6.65 -49.58
N LYS A 247 13.72 7.96 -49.86
CA LYS A 247 13.37 8.97 -48.85
C LYS A 247 11.91 8.82 -48.40
N ASP A 248 10.98 8.93 -49.34
CA ASP A 248 9.54 8.84 -49.02
C ASP A 248 9.13 7.38 -48.73
N GLY A 249 9.80 6.42 -49.38
CA GLY A 249 9.66 5.00 -49.08
C GLY A 249 10.13 4.65 -47.67
N GLY A 250 11.28 5.19 -47.24
CA GLY A 250 11.78 5.05 -45.88
C GLY A 250 10.86 5.67 -44.82
N PHE A 251 10.28 6.84 -45.11
CA PHE A 251 9.30 7.48 -44.22
C PHE A 251 8.04 6.62 -44.02
N ASN A 252 7.47 6.09 -45.11
CA ASN A 252 6.32 5.17 -45.02
C ASN A 252 6.71 3.86 -44.32
N LEU A 253 7.93 3.37 -44.53
CA LEU A 253 8.44 2.18 -43.85
C LEU A 253 8.55 2.41 -42.34
N LEU A 254 9.03 3.57 -41.92
CA LEU A 254 9.11 3.96 -40.51
C LEU A 254 7.72 4.09 -39.89
N ARG A 255 6.74 4.68 -40.59
CA ARG A 255 5.33 4.71 -40.14
C ARG A 255 4.75 3.30 -39.98
N ALA A 256 4.99 2.40 -40.93
CA ALA A 256 4.54 1.01 -40.83
C ALA A 256 5.19 0.29 -39.62
N TYR A 257 6.47 0.55 -39.37
CA TYR A 257 7.21 -0.02 -38.25
C TYR A 257 6.71 0.48 -36.89
N ARG A 258 6.56 1.81 -36.72
CA ARG A 258 6.03 2.38 -35.46
C ARG A 258 4.56 2.02 -35.22
N ALA A 259 3.80 1.77 -36.29
CA ALA A 259 2.42 1.37 -36.19
C ALA A 259 2.24 -0.06 -35.64
N LEU A 260 2.91 -1.05 -36.24
CA LEU A 260 2.80 -2.47 -35.89
C LEU A 260 4.12 -3.21 -36.23
N PRO A 261 5.13 -3.15 -35.36
CA PRO A 261 6.47 -3.66 -35.65
C PRO A 261 6.51 -5.20 -35.77
N LYS A 262 5.70 -5.91 -34.98
CA LYS A 262 5.52 -7.38 -35.05
C LYS A 262 4.68 -7.87 -36.25
N ASN A 263 4.27 -6.99 -37.17
CA ASN A 263 3.48 -7.42 -38.33
C ASN A 263 4.28 -8.37 -39.25
N LYS A 264 3.73 -9.57 -39.52
CA LYS A 264 4.41 -10.63 -40.31
C LYS A 264 4.82 -10.17 -41.71
N ALA A 265 4.01 -9.34 -42.39
CA ALA A 265 4.32 -8.83 -43.73
C ALA A 265 5.42 -7.76 -43.71
N LEU A 266 5.48 -6.96 -42.64
CA LEU A 266 6.55 -6.01 -42.40
C LEU A 266 7.87 -6.72 -42.10
N ILE A 267 7.87 -7.67 -41.15
CA ILE A 267 9.07 -8.46 -40.79
C ILE A 267 9.67 -9.12 -42.04
N LYS A 268 8.82 -9.71 -42.89
CA LYS A 268 9.25 -10.32 -44.16
C LYS A 268 9.92 -9.28 -45.07
N PHE A 269 9.34 -8.10 -45.20
CA PHE A 269 9.90 -7.03 -46.04
C PHE A 269 11.22 -6.47 -45.48
N LEU A 270 11.32 -6.31 -44.16
CA LEU A 270 12.56 -5.88 -43.50
C LEU A 270 13.71 -6.88 -43.64
N SER A 271 13.39 -8.15 -43.94
CA SER A 271 14.37 -9.21 -44.19
C SER A 271 14.94 -9.18 -45.61
N GLU A 272 14.36 -8.38 -46.51
CA GLU A 272 14.89 -8.17 -47.86
C GLU A 272 16.16 -7.31 -47.82
N GLU A 273 17.04 -7.50 -48.82
CA GLU A 273 18.34 -6.83 -48.86
C GLU A 273 18.20 -5.30 -48.89
N GLY A 274 18.92 -4.61 -48.00
CA GLY A 274 18.95 -3.14 -47.92
C GLY A 274 17.75 -2.48 -47.23
N VAL A 275 16.60 -3.16 -47.08
CA VAL A 275 15.37 -2.54 -46.53
C VAL A 275 15.54 -2.13 -45.06
N LYS A 276 16.17 -2.99 -44.24
CA LYS A 276 16.46 -2.67 -42.83
C LYS A 276 17.39 -1.45 -42.69
N GLN A 277 18.34 -1.26 -43.60
CA GLN A 277 19.24 -0.11 -43.61
C GLN A 277 18.49 1.18 -43.95
N ILE A 278 17.51 1.11 -44.87
CA ILE A 278 16.63 2.24 -45.19
C ILE A 278 15.81 2.65 -43.95
N LEU A 279 15.22 1.69 -43.23
CA LEU A 279 14.50 1.94 -41.99
C LEU A 279 15.40 2.64 -40.96
N GLN A 280 16.56 2.05 -40.65
CA GLN A 280 17.50 2.60 -39.64
C GLN A 280 18.00 4.00 -40.01
N LYS A 281 18.30 4.24 -41.29
CA LYS A 281 18.74 5.56 -41.76
C LYS A 281 17.62 6.60 -41.61
N THR A 282 16.39 6.20 -41.95
CA THR A 282 15.22 7.08 -41.79
C THR A 282 14.95 7.35 -40.32
N GLU A 283 14.89 6.32 -39.48
CA GLU A 283 14.71 6.45 -38.03
C GLU A 283 15.74 7.38 -37.42
N ASN A 284 17.03 7.18 -37.73
CA ASN A 284 18.10 8.04 -37.25
C ASN A 284 17.89 9.51 -37.63
N GLN A 285 17.38 9.80 -38.83
CA GLN A 285 17.08 11.17 -39.26
C GLN A 285 16.00 11.82 -38.38
N TYR A 286 14.93 11.10 -38.05
CA TYR A 286 13.82 11.61 -37.23
C TYR A 286 14.12 11.60 -35.73
N MET A 287 15.10 10.80 -35.30
CA MET A 287 15.64 10.81 -33.93
C MET A 287 16.68 11.91 -33.68
N GLN A 288 17.17 12.60 -34.73
CA GLN A 288 18.10 13.72 -34.56
C GLN A 288 17.52 14.80 -33.66
N ASP A 289 18.40 15.48 -32.93
CA ASP A 289 18.04 16.55 -31.99
C ASP A 289 16.97 16.11 -30.97
N ASN A 290 17.13 14.92 -30.40
CA ASN A 290 16.27 14.37 -29.34
C ASN A 290 14.80 14.13 -29.80
N ASN A 291 14.63 13.33 -30.86
CA ASN A 291 13.32 12.95 -31.42
C ASN A 291 12.46 14.13 -31.91
N ARG A 292 13.10 15.26 -32.25
CA ARG A 292 12.42 16.51 -32.60
C ARG A 292 11.33 16.31 -33.66
N ASP A 293 11.62 15.56 -34.71
CA ASP A 293 10.73 15.39 -35.86
C ASP A 293 9.90 14.10 -35.80
N MET A 294 10.03 13.28 -34.74
CA MET A 294 9.32 12.01 -34.64
C MET A 294 7.79 12.19 -34.63
N HIS A 295 7.31 13.32 -34.10
CA HIS A 295 5.89 13.68 -34.14
C HIS A 295 5.32 13.69 -35.58
N LEU A 296 6.12 14.01 -36.60
CA LEU A 296 5.68 13.97 -38.02
C LEU A 296 5.46 12.54 -38.51
N VAL A 297 6.11 11.56 -37.91
CA VAL A 297 5.89 10.14 -38.21
C VAL A 297 4.61 9.69 -37.51
N ASP A 298 4.48 10.03 -36.23
CA ASP A 298 3.43 9.56 -35.32
C ASP A 298 2.08 10.25 -35.54
N GLU A 299 2.05 11.46 -36.10
CA GLU A 299 0.82 12.22 -36.40
C GLU A 299 -0.19 11.47 -37.26
N ALA A 300 0.23 10.43 -37.98
CA ALA A 300 -0.65 9.66 -38.86
C ALA A 300 -1.15 8.36 -38.21
N LEU A 301 -0.68 8.06 -37.00
CA LEU A 301 -1.02 6.85 -36.25
C LEU A 301 -2.13 7.17 -35.25
N TYR A 302 -2.82 6.13 -34.76
CA TYR A 302 -3.72 6.24 -33.61
C TYR A 302 -2.99 5.95 -32.31
N PHE A 303 -2.01 5.05 -32.33
CA PHE A 303 -1.11 4.78 -31.22
C PHE A 303 0.27 4.36 -31.75
N VAL A 304 1.26 4.45 -30.88
CA VAL A 304 2.65 4.12 -31.15
C VAL A 304 3.06 2.94 -30.27
N ILE A 305 3.81 2.00 -30.85
CA ILE A 305 4.38 0.87 -30.10
C ILE A 305 5.89 1.10 -29.94
N GLU A 306 6.35 1.15 -28.69
CA GLU A 306 7.77 1.16 -28.35
C GLU A 306 8.22 -0.22 -27.87
N GLU A 307 8.77 -1.04 -28.78
CA GLU A 307 9.19 -2.41 -28.45
C GLU A 307 10.27 -2.49 -27.38
N LYS A 308 11.19 -1.51 -27.32
CA LYS A 308 12.28 -1.51 -26.33
C LYS A 308 11.75 -1.48 -24.89
N ASN A 309 10.62 -0.81 -24.68
CA ASN A 309 10.03 -0.59 -23.37
C ASN A 309 8.73 -1.42 -23.17
N ASN A 310 8.29 -2.16 -24.19
CA ASN A 310 6.98 -2.83 -24.23
C ASN A 310 5.83 -1.88 -23.83
N GLN A 311 5.88 -0.66 -24.37
CA GLN A 311 4.92 0.41 -24.12
C GLN A 311 4.09 0.68 -25.37
N VAL A 312 2.84 1.05 -25.13
CA VAL A 312 1.91 1.47 -26.17
C VAL A 312 1.27 2.77 -25.73
N GLU A 313 1.45 3.80 -26.53
CA GLU A 313 0.99 5.16 -26.21
C GLU A 313 -0.03 5.62 -27.24
N LEU A 314 -1.15 6.19 -26.77
CA LEU A 314 -2.10 6.84 -27.66
C LEU A 314 -1.48 8.12 -28.23
N SER A 315 -1.69 8.33 -29.53
CA SER A 315 -1.45 9.62 -30.17
C SER A 315 -2.64 10.57 -29.99
N ASP A 316 -2.46 11.84 -30.32
CA ASP A 316 -3.54 12.83 -30.38
C ASP A 316 -4.70 12.39 -31.27
N ASN A 317 -4.41 11.72 -32.40
CA ASN A 317 -5.44 11.17 -33.28
C ASN A 317 -6.18 9.99 -32.63
N GLY A 318 -5.47 9.17 -31.86
CA GLY A 318 -6.06 8.09 -31.07
C GLY A 318 -7.03 8.62 -30.03
N ILE A 319 -6.60 9.63 -29.27
CA ILE A 319 -7.45 10.32 -28.29
C ILE A 319 -8.68 10.90 -28.99
N LYS A 320 -8.47 11.67 -30.07
CA LYS A 320 -9.56 12.28 -30.83
C LYS A 320 -10.54 11.25 -31.38
N TYR A 321 -10.06 10.11 -31.86
CA TYR A 321 -10.90 9.02 -32.37
C TYR A 321 -11.75 8.41 -31.25
N LEU A 322 -11.15 8.11 -30.10
CA LEU A 322 -11.84 7.51 -28.97
C LEU A 322 -12.82 8.48 -28.29
N SER A 323 -12.56 9.78 -28.37
CA SER A 323 -13.44 10.83 -27.84
C SER A 323 -14.63 11.16 -28.76
N GLN A 324 -14.73 10.58 -29.96
CA GLN A 324 -15.87 10.83 -30.84
C GLN A 324 -17.18 10.33 -30.21
N GLY A 325 -18.11 11.25 -29.99
CA GLY A 325 -19.40 10.95 -29.35
C GLY A 325 -19.35 10.90 -27.81
N THR A 326 -18.25 11.35 -27.20
CA THR A 326 -18.12 11.58 -25.76
C THR A 326 -17.68 13.02 -25.48
N ASP A 327 -17.52 13.39 -24.20
CA ASP A 327 -16.93 14.67 -23.80
C ASP A 327 -15.47 14.79 -24.27
N ASP A 328 -15.03 15.99 -24.66
CA ASP A 328 -13.65 16.27 -25.07
C ASP A 328 -12.63 15.96 -23.95
N ASN A 329 -13.05 16.01 -22.69
CA ASN A 329 -12.23 15.72 -21.51
C ASN A 329 -12.37 14.28 -20.98
N PHE A 330 -12.95 13.37 -21.76
CA PHE A 330 -13.28 12.02 -21.32
C PHE A 330 -12.05 11.14 -21.02
N PHE A 331 -10.92 11.41 -21.69
CA PHE A 331 -9.63 10.72 -21.50
C PHE A 331 -8.51 11.65 -21.02
N LEU A 332 -8.86 12.85 -20.53
CA LEU A 332 -7.89 13.80 -19.98
C LEU A 332 -7.97 13.80 -18.45
N LEU A 333 -6.82 13.57 -17.81
CA LEU A 333 -6.71 13.71 -16.36
C LEU A 333 -6.50 15.18 -16.00
N PRO A 334 -7.35 15.75 -15.13
CA PRO A 334 -7.11 17.08 -14.61
C PRO A 334 -5.90 17.08 -13.66
N ASP A 335 -5.18 18.19 -13.63
CA ASP A 335 -4.16 18.42 -12.61
C ASP A 335 -4.84 18.67 -11.26
N ILE A 336 -4.75 17.69 -10.36
CA ILE A 336 -5.40 17.75 -9.04
C ILE A 336 -4.95 18.99 -8.27
N GLY A 337 -3.65 19.33 -8.30
CA GLY A 337 -3.12 20.46 -7.54
C GLY A 337 -3.71 21.79 -8.00
N THR A 338 -3.88 21.95 -9.32
CA THR A 338 -4.48 23.13 -9.93
C THR A 338 -5.96 23.24 -9.61
N GLU A 339 -6.70 22.13 -9.66
CA GLU A 339 -8.12 22.11 -9.33
C GLU A 339 -8.38 22.29 -7.84
N ILE A 340 -7.56 21.71 -6.96
CA ILE A 340 -7.59 21.98 -5.51
C ILE A 340 -7.36 23.48 -5.26
N ALA A 341 -6.32 24.07 -5.85
CA ALA A 341 -6.05 25.50 -5.70
C ALA A 341 -7.20 26.37 -6.23
N ARG A 342 -7.96 25.88 -7.22
CA ARG A 342 -9.16 26.54 -7.73
C ARG A 342 -10.31 26.48 -6.73
N ILE A 343 -10.54 25.33 -6.11
CA ILE A 343 -11.56 25.13 -5.07
C ILE A 343 -11.24 26.01 -3.84
N GLU A 344 -10.00 26.02 -3.39
CA GLU A 344 -9.55 26.83 -2.25
C GLU A 344 -9.72 28.33 -2.49
N LYS A 345 -9.57 28.80 -3.74
CA LYS A 345 -9.81 30.20 -4.12
C LYS A 345 -11.28 30.62 -4.11
N GLN A 346 -12.22 29.68 -4.04
CA GLN A 346 -13.66 29.99 -4.01
C GLN A 346 -14.12 30.50 -2.63
N ASN A 347 -13.27 30.42 -1.59
CA ASN A 347 -13.57 30.84 -0.22
C ASN A 347 -14.90 30.22 0.29
N LEU A 348 -15.12 28.94 0.01
CA LEU A 348 -16.27 28.18 0.48
C LEU A 348 -16.20 27.97 2.00
N SER A 349 -17.31 27.53 2.61
CA SER A 349 -17.23 27.02 3.98
C SER A 349 -16.35 25.75 4.02
N LYS A 350 -15.78 25.42 5.19
CA LYS A 350 -14.90 24.26 5.32
C LYS A 350 -15.58 22.94 4.93
N ASP A 351 -16.87 22.82 5.20
CA ASP A 351 -17.65 21.62 4.89
C ASP A 351 -17.90 21.51 3.38
N GLU A 352 -18.27 22.61 2.72
CA GLU A 352 -18.44 22.66 1.26
C GLU A 352 -17.13 22.47 0.51
N GLU A 353 -16.01 23.02 1.01
CA GLU A 353 -14.68 22.82 0.45
C GLU A 353 -14.26 21.35 0.50
N ALA A 354 -14.54 20.67 1.61
CA ALA A 354 -14.27 19.25 1.77
C ALA A 354 -15.10 18.40 0.79
N GLU A 355 -16.39 18.72 0.63
CA GLU A 355 -17.28 18.02 -0.31
C GLU A 355 -16.82 18.17 -1.76
N GLU A 356 -16.42 19.38 -2.19
CA GLU A 356 -15.92 19.62 -3.54
C GLU A 356 -14.56 18.95 -3.79
N LYS A 357 -13.68 18.90 -2.79
CA LYS A 357 -12.43 18.13 -2.86
C LYS A 357 -12.70 16.64 -2.98
N GLU A 358 -13.66 16.11 -2.22
CA GLU A 358 -14.06 14.70 -2.29
C GLU A 358 -14.61 14.33 -3.68
N LYS A 359 -15.50 15.17 -4.25
CA LYS A 359 -15.98 15.00 -5.63
C LYS A 359 -14.85 15.00 -6.66
N LEU A 360 -13.90 15.93 -6.52
CA LEU A 360 -12.72 15.98 -7.40
C LEU A 360 -11.90 14.69 -7.33
N PHE A 361 -11.64 14.17 -6.13
CA PHE A 361 -10.90 12.92 -5.95
C PHE A 361 -11.65 11.70 -6.49
N GLN A 362 -12.98 11.68 -6.35
CA GLN A 362 -13.83 10.64 -6.91
C GLN A 362 -13.79 10.66 -8.44
N ASP A 363 -13.98 11.82 -9.07
CA ASP A 363 -13.92 12.00 -10.52
C ASP A 363 -12.54 11.65 -11.08
N PHE A 364 -11.47 12.06 -10.37
CA PHE A 364 -10.10 11.71 -10.73
C PHE A 364 -9.89 10.19 -10.69
N SER A 365 -10.35 9.52 -9.63
CA SER A 365 -10.20 8.07 -9.48
C SER A 365 -10.90 7.31 -10.61
N ILE A 366 -12.13 7.71 -10.96
CA ILE A 366 -12.89 7.12 -12.07
C ILE A 366 -12.15 7.31 -13.40
N LYS A 367 -11.67 8.54 -13.69
CA LYS A 367 -10.93 8.81 -14.94
C LYS A 367 -9.60 8.07 -15.00
N SER A 368 -8.91 7.95 -13.86
CA SER A 368 -7.64 7.24 -13.76
C SER A 368 -7.82 5.74 -14.03
N GLU A 369 -8.86 5.12 -13.45
CA GLU A 369 -9.22 3.72 -13.70
C GLU A 369 -9.53 3.47 -15.19
N ARG A 370 -10.19 4.43 -15.85
CA ARG A 370 -10.47 4.38 -17.28
C ARG A 370 -9.25 4.39 -18.16
N ILE A 371 -8.37 5.33 -17.91
CA ILE A 371 -7.12 5.46 -18.69
C ILE A 371 -6.26 4.23 -18.45
N HIS A 372 -6.24 3.71 -17.22
CA HIS A 372 -5.58 2.46 -16.90
C HIS A 372 -6.14 1.29 -17.72
N THR A 373 -7.45 1.07 -17.65
CA THR A 373 -8.14 0.00 -18.39
C THR A 373 -7.92 0.11 -19.90
N LEU A 374 -8.02 1.32 -20.45
CA LEU A 374 -7.71 1.61 -21.85
C LEU A 374 -6.27 1.21 -22.21
N THR A 375 -5.30 1.58 -21.36
CA THR A 375 -3.87 1.31 -21.60
C THR A 375 -3.61 -0.20 -21.56
N GLN A 376 -4.20 -0.92 -20.60
CA GLN A 376 -4.07 -2.39 -20.52
C GLN A 376 -4.73 -3.08 -21.71
N LEU A 377 -5.93 -2.64 -22.14
CA LEU A 377 -6.59 -3.14 -23.35
C LEU A 377 -5.73 -2.93 -24.59
N LEU A 378 -5.24 -1.70 -24.78
CA LEU A 378 -4.42 -1.35 -25.94
C LEU A 378 -3.13 -2.18 -25.96
N LYS A 379 -2.49 -2.35 -24.81
CA LYS A 379 -1.34 -3.22 -24.62
C LYS A 379 -1.64 -4.67 -24.97
N ALA A 380 -2.75 -5.23 -24.48
CA ALA A 380 -3.18 -6.59 -24.78
C ALA A 380 -3.38 -6.81 -26.29
N TYR A 381 -4.09 -5.90 -26.98
CA TYR A 381 -4.36 -6.03 -28.42
C TYR A 381 -3.13 -5.77 -29.32
N ALA A 382 -2.17 -4.97 -28.85
CA ALA A 382 -1.02 -4.54 -29.64
C ALA A 382 0.24 -5.40 -29.42
N LEU A 383 0.47 -5.90 -28.20
CA LEU A 383 1.71 -6.57 -27.82
C LEU A 383 1.60 -8.08 -27.60
N PHE A 384 0.39 -8.59 -27.35
CA PHE A 384 0.16 -10.01 -27.04
C PHE A 384 -0.59 -10.69 -28.17
N GLU A 385 0.03 -11.69 -28.78
CA GLU A 385 -0.55 -12.56 -29.80
C GLU A 385 -0.91 -13.91 -29.17
N LYS A 386 -2.15 -14.34 -29.46
CA LYS A 386 -2.60 -15.68 -29.09
C LYS A 386 -1.71 -16.71 -29.78
N ASP A 387 -1.38 -17.78 -29.05
CA ASP A 387 -0.50 -18.88 -29.46
C ASP A 387 0.98 -18.47 -29.57
N VAL A 388 1.34 -17.27 -29.10
CA VAL A 388 2.74 -16.80 -28.95
C VAL A 388 3.01 -16.46 -27.49
N GLU A 389 2.43 -15.37 -26.96
CA GLU A 389 2.62 -14.96 -25.57
C GLU A 389 1.64 -15.68 -24.61
N TYR A 390 0.50 -16.16 -25.11
CA TYR A 390 -0.48 -16.88 -24.29
C TYR A 390 -1.32 -17.87 -25.11
N VAL A 391 -1.88 -18.88 -24.43
CA VAL A 391 -2.86 -19.82 -24.98
C VAL A 391 -4.13 -19.83 -24.12
N ILE A 392 -5.25 -20.29 -24.70
CA ILE A 392 -6.52 -20.42 -23.98
C ILE A 392 -6.81 -21.90 -23.79
N MET A 393 -6.84 -22.36 -22.55
CA MET A 393 -7.13 -23.75 -22.16
C MET A 393 -8.16 -23.76 -21.04
N ASP A 394 -9.18 -24.62 -21.14
CA ASP A 394 -10.27 -24.72 -20.15
C ASP A 394 -10.90 -23.35 -19.79
N ASN A 395 -11.06 -22.49 -20.80
CA ASN A 395 -11.57 -21.13 -20.67
C ASN A 395 -10.72 -20.22 -19.75
N LYS A 396 -9.43 -20.53 -19.59
CA LYS A 396 -8.44 -19.74 -18.85
C LYS A 396 -7.30 -19.30 -19.77
N ILE A 397 -6.77 -18.11 -19.49
CA ILE A 397 -5.55 -17.61 -20.14
C ILE A 397 -4.35 -18.26 -19.45
N MET A 398 -3.52 -18.92 -20.23
CA MET A 398 -2.29 -19.57 -19.78
C MET A 398 -1.10 -18.86 -20.42
N ILE A 399 -0.20 -18.33 -19.60
CA ILE A 399 0.98 -17.60 -20.09
C ILE A 399 1.99 -18.58 -20.67
N VAL A 400 2.56 -18.24 -21.82
CA VAL A 400 3.64 -18.99 -22.45
C VAL A 400 4.96 -18.30 -22.14
N ASP A 401 5.93 -19.06 -21.62
CA ASP A 401 7.28 -18.56 -21.38
C ASP A 401 8.02 -18.30 -22.71
N GLU A 402 8.49 -17.06 -22.91
CA GLU A 402 9.12 -16.63 -24.17
C GLU A 402 10.40 -17.42 -24.54
N GLN A 403 11.14 -17.92 -23.55
CA GLN A 403 12.41 -18.60 -23.78
C GLN A 403 12.22 -20.09 -24.06
N THR A 404 11.28 -20.71 -23.35
CA THR A 404 11.12 -22.17 -23.32
C THR A 404 9.87 -22.67 -24.04
N GLY A 405 8.92 -21.78 -24.36
CA GLY A 405 7.62 -22.13 -24.92
C GLY A 405 6.72 -22.92 -23.98
N ARG A 406 7.08 -23.02 -22.69
CA ARG A 406 6.32 -23.79 -21.68
C ARG A 406 5.16 -22.97 -21.14
N ILE A 407 4.09 -23.69 -20.80
CA ILE A 407 2.94 -23.10 -20.12
C ILE A 407 3.28 -22.86 -18.65
N MET A 408 3.09 -21.64 -18.19
CA MET A 408 3.28 -21.23 -16.80
C MET A 408 1.95 -21.28 -16.03
N ASP A 409 1.67 -22.42 -15.41
CA ASP A 409 0.45 -22.61 -14.61
C ASP A 409 0.47 -21.74 -13.33
N GLY A 410 -0.71 -21.24 -12.96
CA GLY A 410 -0.91 -20.36 -11.80
C GLY A 410 -0.38 -18.93 -11.93
N ARG A 411 0.31 -18.57 -13.02
CA ARG A 411 0.78 -17.19 -13.25
C ARG A 411 -0.27 -16.34 -13.96
N ARG A 412 -0.32 -15.05 -13.60
CA ARG A 412 -1.17 -14.04 -14.22
C ARG A 412 -0.34 -12.83 -14.62
N TYR A 413 -0.78 -12.12 -15.65
CA TYR A 413 -0.24 -10.79 -15.93
C TYR A 413 -0.68 -9.83 -14.83
N SER A 414 0.23 -8.96 -14.41
CA SER A 414 -0.01 -7.99 -13.33
C SER A 414 -0.86 -6.82 -13.82
N ASP A 415 -1.26 -5.95 -12.88
CA ASP A 415 -1.74 -4.60 -13.20
C ASP A 415 -3.02 -4.54 -14.05
N GLY A 416 -3.87 -5.58 -13.93
CA GLY A 416 -5.14 -5.67 -14.66
C GLY A 416 -5.01 -6.10 -16.13
N LEU A 417 -3.83 -6.55 -16.58
CA LEU A 417 -3.59 -6.97 -17.96
C LEU A 417 -4.14 -8.37 -18.31
N HIS A 418 -4.25 -9.26 -17.32
CA HIS A 418 -4.69 -10.66 -17.49
C HIS A 418 -6.20 -10.74 -17.68
#